data_AF-W4IK77-F1
#
_entry.id   AF-W4IK77-F1
#
_cell.length_a   1.000
_cell.length_b   1.000
_cell.length_c   1.000
_cell.angle_alpha   90.00
_cell.angle_beta   90.00
_cell.angle_gamma   90.00
#
_symmetry.space_group_name_H-M   'P 1'
#
loop_
_entity.id
_entity.type
_entity.pdbx_description
1 polymer ?
#
loop_
_entity_poly.entity_id
_entity_poly.type
_entity_poly.pdbx_seq_one_letter_code
_entity_poly.pdbx_strand_id
1 'polypeptide(L)'
;MKNTGSNFILKFFLFKCIFVVIIGILCMGILYLPNDRNNKVSSIKSSEKYQRKLYDLQRIVKGRKKDSKLKNKSEENIKDKDINYNDLTNNLNRKELLAVLETINEKTPRNDLINIWSHVVGINRGEIDELTDKLIAYTEYYINKHNKHDININEMKTFLNINSKGWNDFKIECVKKIACEDSVFSQRFYKILKKGKKIEEIKKLIKSYIEYADAIKKKEYENYIERFHESFEKYVNSSRKKKNYKK
;
A
#
# COMPACT_ATOMS: atom_id res chain seq x y z
N MET A 1 -14.20 41.10 22.69
CA MET A 1 -13.95 40.89 21.24
C MET A 1 -14.02 39.39 20.93
N LYS A 2 -15.02 38.97 20.14
CA LYS A 2 -15.28 37.56 19.82
C LYS A 2 -14.23 37.04 18.83
N ASN A 3 -13.66 35.88 19.17
CA ASN A 3 -12.64 35.14 18.43
C ASN A 3 -13.24 34.46 17.17
N THR A 4 -13.63 35.25 16.17
CA THR A 4 -14.32 34.78 14.96
C THR A 4 -13.37 34.32 13.85
N GLY A 5 -12.09 34.72 13.88
CA GLY A 5 -11.11 34.40 12.83
C GLY A 5 -10.60 32.95 12.85
N SER A 6 -10.42 32.34 14.02
CA SER A 6 -9.83 30.98 14.12
C SER A 6 -10.80 29.88 13.68
N ASN A 7 -12.10 30.07 13.92
CA ASN A 7 -13.15 29.15 13.49
C ASN A 7 -13.36 29.15 11.98
N PHE A 8 -13.10 30.27 11.31
CA PHE A 8 -13.22 30.37 9.86
C PHE A 8 -12.08 29.62 9.15
N ILE A 9 -10.85 29.80 9.62
CA ILE A 9 -9.66 29.14 9.07
C ILE A 9 -9.75 27.62 9.27
N LEU A 10 -10.16 27.15 10.45
CA LEU A 10 -10.30 25.72 10.73
C LEU A 10 -11.39 25.05 9.89
N LYS A 11 -12.53 25.74 9.70
CA LYS A 11 -13.61 25.28 8.80
C LYS A 11 -13.17 25.28 7.33
N PHE A 12 -12.37 26.25 6.91
CA PHE A 12 -11.81 26.32 5.56
C PHE A 12 -10.80 25.18 5.29
N PHE A 13 -9.97 24.83 6.27
CA PHE A 13 -9.06 23.67 6.17
C PHE A 13 -9.80 22.34 6.18
N LEU A 14 -10.80 22.17 7.05
CA LEU A 14 -11.64 20.96 7.07
C LEU A 14 -12.40 20.79 5.75
N PHE A 15 -12.91 21.89 5.18
CA PHE A 15 -13.56 21.89 3.87
C PHE A 15 -12.61 21.48 2.75
N LYS A 16 -11.37 22.01 2.72
CA LYS A 16 -10.35 21.58 1.75
C LYS A 16 -9.94 20.12 1.92
N CYS A 17 -9.79 19.62 3.15
CA CYS A 17 -9.46 18.22 3.41
C CYS A 17 -10.58 17.28 2.94
N ILE A 18 -11.84 17.63 3.20
CA ILE A 18 -13.00 16.87 2.71
C ILE A 18 -13.03 16.91 1.18
N PHE A 19 -12.76 18.06 0.57
CA PHE A 19 -12.73 18.19 -0.89
C PHE A 19 -11.60 17.38 -1.53
N VAL A 20 -10.42 17.31 -0.92
CA VAL A 20 -9.31 16.46 -1.39
C VAL A 20 -9.61 14.98 -1.22
N VAL A 21 -10.31 14.58 -0.16
CA VAL A 21 -10.75 13.19 0.03
C VAL A 21 -11.85 12.82 -0.98
N ILE A 22 -12.81 13.71 -1.22
CA ILE A 22 -13.88 13.52 -2.22
C ILE A 22 -13.30 13.50 -3.64
N ILE A 23 -12.37 14.41 -3.97
CA ILE A 23 -11.66 14.41 -5.25
C ILE A 23 -10.82 13.14 -5.38
N GLY A 24 -10.14 12.68 -4.34
CA GLY A 24 -9.41 11.41 -4.36
C GLY A 24 -10.33 10.21 -4.65
N ILE A 25 -11.52 10.19 -4.05
CA ILE A 25 -12.54 9.16 -4.29
C ILE A 25 -13.10 9.27 -5.73
N LEU A 26 -13.36 10.48 -6.24
CA LEU A 26 -13.89 10.72 -7.58
C LEU A 26 -12.86 10.47 -8.69
N CYS A 27 -11.60 10.87 -8.50
CA CYS A 27 -10.49 10.63 -9.43
C CYS A 27 -10.16 9.13 -9.53
N MET A 28 -10.31 8.36 -8.45
CA MET A 28 -10.21 6.90 -8.50
C MET A 28 -11.34 6.26 -9.31
N GLY A 29 -12.53 6.87 -9.37
CA GLY A 29 -13.65 6.38 -10.19
C GLY A 29 -13.52 6.70 -11.69
N ILE A 30 -12.93 7.86 -12.04
CA ILE A 30 -12.87 8.34 -13.43
C ILE A 30 -11.61 7.84 -14.17
N LEU A 31 -10.49 7.56 -13.48
CA LEU A 31 -9.25 7.06 -14.11
C LEU A 31 -9.21 5.54 -14.36
N TYR A 32 -10.27 4.79 -14.00
CA TYR A 32 -10.39 3.34 -14.21
C TYR A 32 -11.20 2.96 -15.48
N LEU A 33 -11.12 3.76 -16.55
CA LEU A 33 -11.49 3.30 -17.90
C LEU A 33 -10.23 2.80 -18.62
N PRO A 34 -10.07 1.48 -18.86
CA PRO A 34 -8.85 0.95 -19.47
C PRO A 34 -8.80 1.29 -20.97
N ASN A 35 -7.72 1.96 -21.37
CA ASN A 35 -7.36 2.21 -22.77
C ASN A 35 -6.52 1.03 -23.30
N ASP A 36 -7.06 0.29 -24.27
CA ASP A 36 -6.73 -1.12 -24.56
C ASP A 36 -5.70 -1.34 -25.69
N ARG A 37 -4.52 -0.70 -25.67
CA ARG A 37 -3.50 -0.94 -26.74
C ARG A 37 -2.04 -1.15 -26.33
N ASN A 38 -1.64 -0.97 -25.07
CA ASN A 38 -0.21 -1.05 -24.66
C ASN A 38 0.17 -2.35 -23.91
N ASN A 39 -0.69 -3.37 -23.91
CA ASN A 39 -0.66 -4.46 -22.93
C ASN A 39 0.36 -5.59 -23.20
N LYS A 40 1.00 -5.64 -24.39
CA LYS A 40 1.77 -6.84 -24.78
C LYS A 40 3.26 -6.80 -24.41
N VAL A 41 3.89 -5.62 -24.36
CA VAL A 41 5.34 -5.49 -24.08
C VAL A 41 5.62 -5.18 -22.61
N SER A 42 4.71 -4.49 -21.92
CA SER A 42 4.78 -4.22 -20.48
C SER A 42 4.49 -5.46 -19.63
N SER A 43 3.57 -6.32 -20.08
CA SER A 43 3.23 -7.57 -19.41
C SER A 43 4.41 -8.55 -19.35
N ILE A 44 5.24 -8.60 -20.40
CA ILE A 44 6.43 -9.49 -20.44
C ILE A 44 7.49 -9.03 -19.41
N LYS A 45 7.85 -7.75 -19.37
CA LYS A 45 8.81 -7.22 -18.36
C LYS A 45 8.27 -7.30 -16.93
N SER A 46 6.96 -7.14 -16.75
CA SER A 46 6.32 -7.33 -15.44
C SER A 46 6.38 -8.80 -15.02
N SER A 47 6.11 -9.73 -15.94
CA SER A 47 6.12 -11.16 -15.68
C SER A 47 7.48 -11.71 -15.23
N GLU A 48 8.60 -11.22 -15.79
CA GLU A 48 9.95 -11.60 -15.35
C GLU A 48 10.28 -11.08 -13.93
N LYS A 49 9.82 -9.87 -13.59
CA LYS A 49 9.97 -9.28 -12.25
C LYS A 49 9.16 -10.06 -11.22
N TYR A 50 7.96 -10.52 -11.58
CA TYR A 50 7.14 -11.37 -10.71
C TYR A 50 7.75 -12.77 -10.54
N GLN A 51 8.34 -13.37 -11.58
CA GLN A 51 9.01 -14.67 -11.46
C GLN A 51 10.23 -14.61 -10.53
N ARG A 52 11.02 -13.53 -10.55
CA ARG A 52 12.11 -13.33 -9.58
C ARG A 52 11.59 -13.19 -8.14
N LYS A 53 10.52 -12.41 -7.92
CA LYS A 53 9.89 -12.29 -6.59
C LYS A 53 9.28 -13.61 -6.10
N LEU A 54 8.71 -14.43 -6.99
CA LEU A 54 8.19 -15.77 -6.67
C LEU A 54 9.32 -16.74 -6.29
N TYR A 55 10.47 -16.68 -6.97
CA TYR A 55 11.65 -17.46 -6.61
C TYR A 55 12.17 -17.12 -5.20
N ASP A 56 12.20 -15.83 -4.85
CA ASP A 56 12.61 -15.38 -3.51
C ASP A 56 11.64 -15.81 -2.41
N LEU A 57 10.32 -15.77 -2.66
CA LEU A 57 9.30 -16.26 -1.74
C LEU A 57 9.38 -17.79 -1.55
N GLN A 58 9.60 -18.55 -2.62
CA GLN A 58 9.83 -20.00 -2.53
C GLN A 58 11.07 -20.34 -1.70
N ARG A 59 12.11 -19.49 -1.71
CA ARG A 59 13.33 -19.66 -0.92
C ARG A 59 13.09 -19.45 0.59
N ILE A 60 12.22 -18.50 0.94
CA ILE A 60 11.83 -18.21 2.33
C ILE A 60 10.96 -19.35 2.90
N VAL A 61 9.98 -19.84 2.12
CA VAL A 61 9.09 -20.94 2.55
C VAL A 61 9.85 -22.27 2.70
N LYS A 62 10.94 -22.49 1.96
CA LYS A 62 11.77 -23.71 2.06
C LYS A 62 12.75 -23.73 3.25
N GLY A 63 12.70 -22.76 4.17
CA GLY A 63 13.45 -22.82 5.43
C GLY A 63 14.99 -22.84 5.29
N ARG A 64 15.56 -22.33 4.19
CA ARG A 64 17.02 -22.18 4.07
C ARG A 64 17.47 -20.88 4.74
N LYS A 65 18.38 -21.01 5.72
CA LYS A 65 19.04 -19.91 6.43
C LYS A 65 19.59 -18.86 5.45
N LYS A 66 19.51 -17.61 5.87
CA LYS A 66 19.84 -16.39 5.12
C LYS A 66 21.34 -16.34 4.76
N ASP A 67 21.68 -16.69 3.53
CA ASP A 67 22.96 -16.28 2.94
C ASP A 67 22.87 -14.82 2.49
N SER A 68 23.60 -13.99 3.22
CA SER A 68 23.76 -12.55 3.07
C SER A 68 24.56 -12.19 1.81
N LYS A 69 24.08 -12.50 0.61
CA LYS A 69 24.67 -11.98 -0.63
C LYS A 69 23.61 -11.85 -1.73
N LEU A 70 22.81 -10.79 -1.63
CA LEU A 70 22.13 -10.19 -2.79
C LEU A 70 22.37 -8.67 -2.76
N LYS A 71 23.65 -8.27 -2.82
CA LYS A 71 24.05 -6.96 -3.32
C LYS A 71 24.12 -7.08 -4.83
N ASN A 72 23.27 -6.33 -5.54
CA ASN A 72 23.38 -5.85 -6.93
C ASN A 72 22.04 -5.16 -7.22
N LYS A 73 21.93 -3.91 -7.72
CA LYS A 73 22.84 -3.03 -8.45
C LYS A 73 22.26 -1.60 -8.30
N SER A 74 23.13 -0.59 -8.30
CA SER A 74 22.89 0.86 -8.10
C SER A 74 22.46 1.30 -6.70
N GLU A 75 23.36 1.22 -5.72
CA GLU A 75 23.39 2.17 -4.60
C GLU A 75 23.90 3.51 -5.16
N GLU A 76 23.06 4.20 -5.95
CA GLU A 76 23.24 5.64 -6.14
C GLU A 76 23.02 6.23 -4.73
N ASN A 77 23.98 6.98 -4.21
CA ASN A 77 23.84 7.63 -2.91
C ASN A 77 22.64 8.59 -3.01
N ILE A 78 21.46 8.14 -2.57
CA ILE A 78 20.23 8.96 -2.53
C ILE A 78 20.46 10.26 -1.73
N LYS A 79 21.47 10.25 -0.85
CA LYS A 79 21.96 11.42 -0.11
C LYS A 79 22.43 12.58 -0.98
N ASP A 80 22.92 12.29 -2.19
CA ASP A 80 23.44 13.29 -3.14
C ASP A 80 22.36 13.74 -4.15
N LYS A 81 21.15 13.17 -4.07
CA LYS A 81 20.03 13.49 -4.95
C LYS A 81 19.24 14.65 -4.34
N ASP A 82 18.99 15.69 -5.15
CA ASP A 82 18.10 16.79 -4.75
C ASP A 82 16.65 16.29 -4.74
N ILE A 83 16.16 15.91 -3.54
CA ILE A 83 14.81 15.38 -3.37
C ILE A 83 13.84 16.56 -3.22
N ASN A 84 13.09 16.85 -4.27
CA ASN A 84 12.06 17.87 -4.25
C ASN A 84 10.78 17.36 -3.57
N TYR A 85 10.73 17.41 -2.24
CA TYR A 85 9.52 17.10 -1.47
C TYR A 85 8.43 18.19 -1.56
N ASN A 86 8.70 19.33 -2.22
CA ASN A 86 7.69 20.36 -2.47
C ASN A 86 6.84 20.04 -3.71
N ASP A 87 7.28 19.11 -4.55
CA ASP A 87 6.42 18.50 -5.56
C ASP A 87 5.42 17.57 -4.86
N LEU A 88 4.13 17.91 -4.95
CA LEU A 88 3.03 17.12 -4.40
C LEU A 88 2.26 16.36 -5.50
N THR A 89 2.69 16.46 -6.76
CA THR A 89 2.06 15.75 -7.88
C THR A 89 2.36 14.25 -7.83
N ASN A 90 3.54 13.88 -7.35
CA ASN A 90 3.95 12.51 -7.11
C ASN A 90 4.41 12.35 -5.67
N ASN A 91 4.00 11.27 -5.01
CA ASN A 91 4.51 10.95 -3.69
C ASN A 91 5.98 10.52 -3.79
N LEU A 92 6.78 10.90 -2.79
CA LEU A 92 8.07 10.27 -2.54
C LEU A 92 7.92 8.75 -2.44
N ASN A 93 8.98 8.00 -2.68
CA ASN A 93 9.05 6.60 -2.25
C ASN A 93 9.64 6.49 -0.84
N ARG A 94 9.54 5.30 -0.22
CA ARG A 94 9.99 5.11 1.16
C ARG A 94 11.48 5.38 1.38
N LYS A 95 12.35 5.12 0.39
CA LYS A 95 13.78 5.42 0.53
C LYS A 95 14.05 6.92 0.50
N GLU A 96 13.37 7.64 -0.40
CA GLU A 96 13.44 9.10 -0.48
C GLU A 96 12.91 9.76 0.79
N LEU A 97 11.78 9.29 1.32
CA LEU A 97 11.25 9.79 2.59
C LEU A 97 12.27 9.60 3.73
N LEU A 98 12.88 8.43 3.85
CA LEU A 98 13.90 8.19 4.87
C LEU A 98 15.10 9.13 4.70
N ALA A 99 15.57 9.35 3.47
CA ALA A 99 16.64 10.32 3.21
C ALA A 99 16.24 11.75 3.60
N VAL A 100 15.02 12.19 3.27
CA VAL A 100 14.49 13.50 3.67
C VAL A 100 14.39 13.64 5.20
N LEU A 101 14.00 12.58 5.91
CA LEU A 101 13.93 12.60 7.38
C LEU A 101 15.31 12.75 8.03
N GLU A 102 16.38 12.31 7.39
CA GLU A 102 17.75 12.56 7.87
C GLU A 102 18.14 14.04 7.73
N THR A 103 17.62 14.74 6.72
CA THR A 103 18.00 16.14 6.43
C THR A 103 17.20 17.18 7.20
N ILE A 104 15.98 16.87 7.67
CA ILE A 104 15.19 17.85 8.43
C ILE A 104 15.84 18.19 9.77
N ASN A 105 15.81 19.48 10.10
CA ASN A 105 16.42 20.06 11.29
C ASN A 105 15.64 21.31 11.73
N GLU A 106 16.06 21.96 12.82
CA GLU A 106 15.32 23.09 13.42
C GLU A 106 15.15 24.29 12.47
N LYS A 107 15.99 24.42 11.44
CA LYS A 107 15.88 25.46 10.42
C LYS A 107 14.89 25.11 9.31
N THR A 108 14.38 23.87 9.25
CA THR A 108 13.44 23.45 8.21
C THR A 108 12.16 24.31 8.25
N PRO A 109 11.77 24.93 7.12
CA PRO A 109 10.57 25.74 7.04
C PRO A 109 9.31 24.98 7.45
N ARG A 110 8.32 25.71 7.97
CA ARG A 110 7.06 25.10 8.43
C ARG A 110 6.32 24.41 7.27
N ASN A 111 6.34 25.04 6.11
CA ASN A 111 5.61 24.58 4.94
C ASN A 111 6.23 23.28 4.39
N ASP A 112 7.55 23.21 4.39
CA ASP A 112 8.33 22.02 4.02
C ASP A 112 7.96 20.82 4.89
N LEU A 113 7.86 21.02 6.21
CA LEU A 113 7.40 19.96 7.13
C LEU A 113 5.97 19.48 6.80
N ILE A 114 5.08 20.39 6.39
CA ILE A 114 3.70 20.05 5.98
C ILE A 114 3.70 19.26 4.67
N ASN A 115 4.56 19.62 3.72
CA ASN A 115 4.73 18.90 2.47
C ASN A 115 5.27 17.48 2.72
N ILE A 116 6.28 17.35 3.58
CA ILE A 116 6.82 16.05 4.02
C ILE A 116 5.72 15.20 4.69
N TRP A 117 4.91 15.79 5.57
CA TRP A 117 3.77 15.09 6.17
C TRP A 117 2.78 14.57 5.12
N SER A 118 2.53 15.36 4.07
CA SER A 118 1.64 14.97 2.97
C SER A 118 2.19 13.75 2.21
N HIS A 119 3.50 13.73 1.94
CA HIS A 119 4.19 12.57 1.37
C HIS A 119 4.10 11.34 2.24
N VAL A 120 4.28 11.48 3.56
CA VAL A 120 4.16 10.38 4.53
C VAL A 120 2.78 9.71 4.45
N VAL A 121 1.71 10.50 4.42
CA VAL A 121 0.33 9.99 4.27
C VAL A 121 0.13 9.34 2.90
N GLY A 122 0.67 9.96 1.83
CA GLY A 122 0.57 9.46 0.46
C GLY A 122 1.28 8.10 0.24
N ILE A 123 2.51 7.96 0.72
CA ILE A 123 3.32 6.73 0.62
C ILE A 123 2.57 5.54 1.20
N ASN A 124 2.04 5.70 2.41
CA ASN A 124 1.41 4.60 3.13
C ASN A 124 0.18 4.05 2.40
N ARG A 125 -0.51 4.90 1.61
CA ARG A 125 -1.61 4.49 0.75
C ARG A 125 -1.11 3.89 -0.56
N GLY A 126 -0.09 4.48 -1.19
CA GLY A 126 0.47 3.98 -2.46
C GLY A 126 1.12 2.60 -2.36
N GLU A 127 1.68 2.24 -1.20
CA GLU A 127 2.26 0.90 -0.97
C GLU A 127 1.22 -0.24 -0.95
N ILE A 128 -0.09 0.07 -0.87
CA ILE A 128 -1.17 -0.92 -0.93
C ILE A 128 -1.27 -1.56 -2.31
N ASP A 129 -0.96 -0.83 -3.39
CA ASP A 129 -0.95 -1.40 -4.74
C ASP A 129 0.14 -2.49 -4.87
N GLU A 130 1.36 -2.23 -4.36
CA GLU A 130 2.41 -3.25 -4.35
C GLU A 130 2.04 -4.46 -3.47
N LEU A 131 1.34 -4.23 -2.36
CA LEU A 131 0.83 -5.31 -1.51
C LEU A 131 -0.20 -6.17 -2.26
N THR A 132 -1.10 -5.53 -3.00
CA THR A 132 -2.15 -6.20 -3.80
C THR A 132 -1.52 -7.02 -4.92
N ASP A 133 -0.54 -6.47 -5.63
CA ASP A 133 0.24 -7.19 -6.66
C ASP A 133 0.88 -8.47 -6.11
N LYS A 134 1.43 -8.42 -4.89
CA LYS A 134 2.01 -9.59 -4.22
C LYS A 134 0.95 -10.66 -3.94
N LEU A 135 -0.25 -10.27 -3.49
CA LEU A 135 -1.35 -11.19 -3.25
C LEU A 135 -1.89 -11.81 -4.53
N ILE A 136 -2.03 -11.02 -5.61
CA ILE A 136 -2.42 -11.53 -6.93
C ILE A 136 -1.43 -12.62 -7.36
N ALA A 137 -0.13 -12.29 -7.38
CA ALA A 137 0.90 -13.24 -7.80
C ALA A 137 0.91 -14.51 -6.92
N TYR A 138 0.74 -14.36 -5.61
CA TYR A 138 0.68 -15.49 -4.68
C TYR A 138 -0.51 -16.41 -4.95
N THR A 139 -1.72 -15.84 -5.04
CA THR A 139 -2.95 -16.62 -5.22
C THR A 139 -2.98 -17.33 -6.57
N GLU A 140 -2.52 -16.68 -7.64
CA GLU A 140 -2.39 -17.30 -8.95
C GLU A 140 -1.39 -18.45 -8.96
N TYR A 141 -0.20 -18.24 -8.37
CA TYR A 141 0.79 -19.31 -8.21
C TYR A 141 0.22 -20.49 -7.41
N TYR A 142 -0.44 -20.21 -6.28
CA TYR A 142 -1.00 -21.25 -5.42
C TYR A 142 -2.09 -22.05 -6.13
N ILE A 143 -3.04 -21.38 -6.79
CA ILE A 143 -4.06 -22.05 -7.59
C ILE A 143 -3.41 -22.92 -8.65
N ASN A 144 -2.52 -22.38 -9.47
CA ASN A 144 -1.90 -23.14 -10.56
C ASN A 144 -1.12 -24.36 -10.06
N LYS A 145 -0.44 -24.24 -8.92
CA LYS A 145 0.33 -25.34 -8.31
C LYS A 145 -0.55 -26.43 -7.71
N HIS A 146 -1.67 -26.05 -7.10
CA HIS A 146 -2.53 -26.97 -6.34
C HIS A 146 -3.80 -27.39 -7.10
N ASN A 147 -4.03 -26.83 -8.29
CA ASN A 147 -5.16 -27.21 -9.12
C ASN A 147 -4.93 -28.60 -9.72
N LYS A 148 -5.80 -29.55 -9.39
CA LYS A 148 -5.87 -30.85 -10.08
C LYS A 148 -6.50 -30.62 -11.45
N HIS A 149 -6.05 -31.33 -12.48
CA HIS A 149 -6.44 -31.14 -13.90
C HIS A 149 -7.95 -31.10 -14.17
N ASP A 150 -8.75 -31.59 -13.23
CA ASP A 150 -10.17 -31.83 -13.37
C ASP A 150 -11.04 -30.71 -12.77
N ILE A 151 -10.45 -29.59 -12.33
CA ILE A 151 -11.15 -28.47 -11.68
C ILE A 151 -11.15 -27.25 -12.61
N ASN A 152 -12.33 -26.64 -12.78
CA ASN A 152 -12.50 -25.42 -13.56
C ASN A 152 -11.90 -24.21 -12.80
N ILE A 153 -10.77 -23.69 -13.30
CA ILE A 153 -10.04 -22.57 -12.72
C ILE A 153 -10.89 -21.29 -12.67
N ASN A 154 -11.73 -21.04 -13.68
CA ASN A 154 -12.55 -19.83 -13.73
C ASN A 154 -13.66 -19.85 -12.68
N GLU A 155 -14.29 -21.02 -12.48
CA GLU A 155 -15.28 -21.21 -11.42
C GLU A 155 -14.62 -21.06 -10.03
N MET A 156 -13.43 -21.64 -9.85
CA MET A 156 -12.66 -21.50 -8.62
C MET A 156 -12.29 -20.03 -8.33
N LYS A 157 -11.72 -19.30 -9.31
CA LYS A 157 -11.37 -17.88 -9.15
C LYS A 157 -12.59 -17.04 -8.79
N THR A 158 -13.75 -17.33 -9.39
CA THR A 158 -15.01 -16.66 -9.06
C THR A 158 -15.41 -16.93 -7.60
N PHE A 159 -15.40 -18.20 -7.16
CA PHE A 159 -15.73 -18.57 -5.79
C PHE A 159 -14.79 -17.92 -4.75
N LEU A 160 -13.49 -17.84 -5.06
CA LEU A 160 -12.48 -17.24 -4.21
C LEU A 160 -12.42 -15.70 -4.29
N ASN A 161 -13.29 -15.09 -5.10
CA ASN A 161 -13.31 -13.65 -5.36
C ASN A 161 -11.96 -13.12 -5.89
N ILE A 162 -11.26 -13.92 -6.71
CA ILE A 162 -10.00 -13.54 -7.37
C ILE A 162 -10.34 -12.90 -8.71
N ASN A 163 -10.81 -11.66 -8.62
CA ASN A 163 -11.20 -10.82 -9.74
C ASN A 163 -10.95 -9.34 -9.37
N SER A 164 -11.13 -8.44 -10.34
CA SER A 164 -10.88 -7.00 -10.15
C SER A 164 -11.66 -6.41 -8.96
N LYS A 165 -12.91 -6.84 -8.76
CA LYS A 165 -13.75 -6.39 -7.63
C LYS A 165 -13.18 -6.83 -6.30
N GLY A 166 -12.84 -8.11 -6.12
CA GLY A 166 -12.27 -8.62 -4.87
C GLY A 166 -10.94 -7.96 -4.50
N TRP A 167 -10.09 -7.67 -5.49
CA TRP A 167 -8.86 -6.90 -5.25
C TRP A 167 -9.15 -5.45 -4.86
N ASN A 168 -10.13 -4.81 -5.48
CA ASN A 168 -10.54 -3.46 -5.11
C ASN A 168 -11.13 -3.41 -3.69
N ASP A 169 -11.94 -4.39 -3.32
CA ASP A 169 -12.49 -4.50 -1.96
C ASP A 169 -11.36 -4.64 -0.93
N PHE A 170 -10.36 -5.48 -1.18
CA PHE A 170 -9.17 -5.59 -0.32
C PHE A 170 -8.44 -4.26 -0.17
N LYS A 171 -8.20 -3.54 -1.27
CA LYS A 171 -7.54 -2.22 -1.26
C LYS A 171 -8.32 -1.22 -0.42
N ILE A 172 -9.64 -1.14 -0.63
CA ILE A 172 -10.53 -0.23 0.10
C ILE A 172 -10.47 -0.52 1.61
N GLU A 173 -10.51 -1.78 2.02
CA GLU A 173 -10.45 -2.15 3.44
C GLU A 173 -9.10 -1.77 4.09
N CYS A 174 -7.99 -1.95 3.38
CA CYS A 174 -6.69 -1.47 3.84
C CYS A 174 -6.67 0.06 4.01
N VAL A 175 -7.12 0.80 2.98
CA VAL A 175 -7.15 2.27 2.99
C VAL A 175 -8.02 2.78 4.12
N LYS A 176 -9.22 2.23 4.31
CA LYS A 176 -10.13 2.61 5.40
C LYS A 176 -9.47 2.49 6.76
N LYS A 177 -8.82 1.35 7.02
CA LYS A 177 -8.17 1.08 8.31
C LYS A 177 -7.04 2.06 8.60
N ILE A 178 -6.20 2.37 7.60
CA ILE A 178 -5.14 3.38 7.75
C ILE A 178 -5.76 4.77 7.96
N ALA A 179 -6.76 5.13 7.14
CA ALA A 179 -7.40 6.43 7.15
C ALA A 179 -8.11 6.76 8.48
N CYS A 180 -8.57 5.75 9.24
CA CYS A 180 -9.14 5.95 10.57
C CYS A 180 -8.18 6.73 11.50
N GLU A 181 -6.89 6.44 11.45
CA GLU A 181 -5.88 7.07 12.32
C GLU A 181 -5.16 8.26 11.67
N ASP A 182 -5.30 8.46 10.35
CA ASP A 182 -4.70 9.61 9.63
C ASP A 182 -5.05 10.93 10.32
N SER A 183 -6.31 11.07 10.77
CA SER A 183 -6.79 12.27 11.45
C SER A 183 -6.09 12.49 12.79
N VAL A 184 -5.87 11.43 13.58
CA VAL A 184 -5.23 11.47 14.90
C VAL A 184 -3.76 11.85 14.76
N PHE A 185 -3.04 11.19 13.85
CA PHE A 185 -1.63 11.51 13.60
C PHE A 185 -1.46 12.91 13.01
N SER A 186 -2.31 13.31 12.05
CA SER A 186 -2.27 14.66 11.47
C SER A 186 -2.53 15.73 12.52
N GLN A 187 -3.52 15.54 13.40
CA GLN A 187 -3.79 16.48 14.49
C GLN A 187 -2.61 16.61 15.44
N ARG A 188 -1.97 15.49 15.81
CA ARG A 188 -0.75 15.50 16.63
C ARG A 188 0.38 16.26 15.94
N PHE A 189 0.58 16.01 14.64
CA PHE A 189 1.58 16.70 13.83
C PHE A 189 1.38 18.22 13.84
N TYR A 190 0.17 18.71 13.52
CA TYR A 190 -0.11 20.15 13.53
C TYR A 190 -0.02 20.78 14.93
N LYS A 191 -0.32 20.02 15.98
CA LYS A 191 -0.13 20.47 17.37
C LYS A 191 1.35 20.68 17.71
N ILE A 192 2.24 19.79 17.26
CA ILE A 192 3.69 19.96 17.42
C ILE A 192 4.17 21.20 16.65
N LEU A 193 3.73 21.38 15.41
CA LEU A 193 4.08 22.56 14.62
C LEU A 193 3.65 23.88 15.28
N LYS A 194 2.48 23.90 15.95
CA LYS A 194 1.97 25.11 16.62
C LYS A 194 2.73 25.45 17.90
N LYS A 195 3.28 24.45 18.61
CA LYS A 195 3.93 24.61 19.92
C LYS A 195 5.43 24.95 19.84
N GLY A 196 5.98 25.18 18.65
CA GLY A 196 7.41 25.53 18.49
C GLY A 196 8.25 24.52 17.70
N LYS A 197 7.63 23.62 16.93
CA LYS A 197 8.31 22.72 15.97
C LYS A 197 9.51 21.94 16.54
N LYS A 198 9.29 21.08 17.52
CA LYS A 198 10.36 20.19 17.98
C LYS A 198 10.61 19.09 16.95
N ILE A 199 11.71 19.17 16.20
CA ILE A 199 11.95 18.30 15.04
C ILE A 199 12.07 16.84 15.44
N GLU A 200 12.69 16.54 16.58
CA GLU A 200 12.76 15.17 17.10
C GLU A 200 11.39 14.58 17.41
N GLU A 201 10.45 15.39 17.93
CA GLU A 201 9.07 14.94 18.14
C GLU A 201 8.36 14.68 16.80
N ILE A 202 8.65 15.46 15.77
CA ILE A 202 8.11 15.26 14.40
C ILE A 202 8.66 13.97 13.78
N LYS A 203 9.99 13.76 13.81
CA LYS A 203 10.63 12.53 13.30
C LYS A 203 10.05 11.30 13.98
N LYS A 204 9.93 11.35 15.31
CA LYS A 204 9.33 10.26 16.10
C LYS A 204 7.88 10.00 15.71
N LEU A 205 7.07 11.05 15.54
CA LEU A 205 5.67 10.92 15.13
C LEU A 205 5.55 10.28 13.73
N ILE A 206 6.34 10.73 12.76
CA ILE A 206 6.35 10.19 11.40
C ILE A 206 6.73 8.70 11.43
N LYS A 207 7.79 8.33 12.16
CA LYS A 207 8.21 6.94 12.31
C LYS A 207 7.09 6.07 12.90
N SER A 208 6.45 6.53 13.98
CA SER A 208 5.33 5.79 14.60
C SER A 208 4.13 5.62 13.66
N TYR A 209 3.84 6.60 12.81
CA TYR A 209 2.76 6.48 11.82
C TYR A 209 3.10 5.47 10.70
N ILE A 210 4.35 5.45 10.22
CA ILE A 210 4.84 4.44 9.27
C ILE A 210 4.71 3.03 9.88
N GLU A 211 5.18 2.86 11.11
CA GLU A 211 5.08 1.58 11.84
C GLU A 211 3.62 1.12 12.01
N TYR A 212 2.72 2.06 12.34
CA TYR A 212 1.29 1.79 12.40
C TYR A 212 0.74 1.31 11.05
N ALA A 213 1.00 2.03 9.96
CA ALA A 213 0.53 1.67 8.63
C ALA A 213 1.09 0.32 8.17
N ASP A 214 2.37 0.05 8.44
CA ASP A 214 3.02 -1.23 8.14
C ASP A 214 2.39 -2.40 8.91
N ALA A 215 2.05 -2.20 10.17
CA ALA A 215 1.37 -3.21 10.98
C ALA A 215 -0.02 -3.54 10.42
N ILE A 216 -0.79 -2.52 10.01
CA ILE A 216 -2.09 -2.73 9.36
C ILE A 216 -1.93 -3.51 8.05
N LYS A 217 -1.06 -3.06 7.15
CA LYS A 217 -0.80 -3.74 5.87
C LYS A 217 -0.40 -5.20 6.06
N LYS A 218 0.49 -5.48 7.01
CA LYS A 218 0.91 -6.85 7.34
C LYS A 218 -0.26 -7.70 7.84
N LYS A 219 -1.04 -7.19 8.79
CA LYS A 219 -2.21 -7.90 9.34
C LYS A 219 -3.24 -8.21 8.26
N GLU A 220 -3.54 -7.26 7.39
CA GLU A 220 -4.49 -7.47 6.30
C GLU A 220 -4.01 -8.49 5.27
N TYR A 221 -2.72 -8.49 4.95
CA TYR A 221 -2.10 -9.51 4.12
C TYR A 221 -2.26 -10.91 4.73
N GLU A 222 -1.89 -11.08 6.00
CA GLU A 222 -2.01 -12.37 6.71
C GLU A 222 -3.46 -12.86 6.77
N ASN A 223 -4.39 -11.99 7.14
CA ASN A 223 -5.84 -12.29 7.18
C ASN A 223 -6.39 -12.66 5.80
N TYR A 224 -5.89 -12.06 4.72
CA TYR A 224 -6.31 -12.42 3.36
C TYR A 224 -5.81 -13.83 3.01
N ILE A 225 -4.53 -14.11 3.27
CA ILE A 225 -3.90 -15.40 2.97
C ILE A 225 -4.62 -16.54 3.71
N GLU A 226 -4.93 -16.36 4.99
CA GLU A 226 -5.69 -17.34 5.79
C GLU A 226 -7.06 -17.63 5.17
N ARG A 227 -7.87 -16.59 4.93
CA ARG A 227 -9.20 -16.73 4.31
C ARG A 227 -9.14 -17.35 2.91
N PHE A 228 -8.11 -17.04 2.14
CA PHE A 228 -7.88 -17.64 0.83
C PHE A 228 -7.66 -19.15 0.95
N HIS A 229 -6.78 -19.60 1.85
CA HIS A 229 -6.52 -21.04 2.04
C HIS A 229 -7.77 -21.80 2.52
N GLU A 230 -8.49 -21.25 3.49
CA GLU A 230 -9.74 -21.85 3.96
C GLU A 230 -10.77 -21.98 2.84
N SER A 231 -10.94 -20.93 2.04
CA SER A 231 -11.90 -20.91 0.94
C SER A 231 -11.49 -21.86 -0.19
N PHE A 232 -10.20 -21.94 -0.48
CA PHE A 232 -9.64 -22.87 -1.46
C PHE A 232 -9.91 -24.32 -1.05
N GLU A 233 -9.62 -24.70 0.19
CA GLU A 233 -9.87 -26.06 0.69
C GLU A 233 -11.37 -26.40 0.70
N LYS A 234 -12.22 -25.45 1.12
CA LYS A 234 -13.69 -25.60 1.04
C LYS A 234 -14.14 -25.89 -0.39
N TYR A 235 -13.64 -25.14 -1.37
CA TYR A 235 -13.98 -25.33 -2.78
C TYR A 235 -13.51 -26.69 -3.31
N VAL A 236 -12.26 -27.07 -3.04
CA VAL A 236 -11.68 -28.36 -3.48
C VAL A 236 -12.46 -29.54 -2.90
N ASN A 237 -12.80 -29.50 -1.61
CA ASN A 237 -13.55 -30.56 -0.95
C ASN A 237 -14.99 -30.67 -1.48
N SER A 238 -15.64 -29.53 -1.74
CA SER A 238 -16.99 -29.49 -2.32
C SER A 238 -17.01 -30.03 -3.76
N SER A 239 -15.98 -29.71 -4.54
CA SER A 239 -15.83 -30.18 -5.92
C SER A 239 -15.56 -31.69 -6.00
N ARG A 240 -14.84 -32.26 -5.02
CA ARG A 240 -14.63 -33.73 -4.92
C ARG A 240 -15.93 -34.46 -4.58
N LYS A 241 -16.71 -33.96 -3.61
CA LYS A 241 -18.00 -34.56 -3.23
C LYS A 241 -18.94 -34.64 -4.43
N LYS A 242 -19.11 -33.56 -5.19
CA LYS A 242 -19.94 -33.53 -6.41
C LYS A 242 -19.58 -34.58 -7.46
N LYS A 243 -18.31 -34.98 -7.56
CA LYS A 243 -17.86 -36.03 -8.50
C LYS A 243 -18.21 -37.43 -8.03
N ASN A 244 -18.16 -37.69 -6.73
CA ASN A 244 -18.47 -39.01 -6.17
C ASN A 244 -19.97 -39.36 -6.27
N TYR A 245 -20.87 -38.38 -6.33
CA TYR A 245 -22.31 -38.59 -6.52
C TYR A 245 -22.74 -38.74 -8.01
N LYS A 246 -21.82 -38.54 -8.96
CA LYS A 246 -22.06 -38.67 -10.40
C LYS A 246 -21.50 -39.96 -11.00
N LYS A 247 -20.86 -40.80 -10.19
CA LYS A 247 -20.45 -42.18 -10.54
C LYS A 247 -21.45 -43.14 -9.93
#